data_AF-A0A973B6C2-F1
#
_entry.id   AF-A0A973B6C2-F1
#
_cell.length_a   1.000
_cell.length_b   1.000
_cell.length_c   1.000
_cell.angle_alpha   90.00
_cell.angle_beta   90.00
_cell.angle_gamma   90.00
#
_symmetry.space_group_name_H-M   'P 1'
#
loop_
_entity.id
_entity.type
_entity.pdbx_description
1 polymer ?
#
loop_
_entity_poly.entity_id
_entity_poly.type
_entity_poly.pdbx_seq_one_letter_code
_entity_poly.pdbx_strand_id
1 'polypeptide(L)' 'ARHPATGSQRYAHALNIPGLRFWPLTRYPYLVFFIERDDHVDVWRVLHGQRDIPAWLVGN' A
#
# COMPACT_ATOMS: atom_id res chain seq x y z
N ALA A 1 10.94 -10.74 -0.40
CA ALA A 1 9.53 -10.85 -0.80
C ALA A 1 9.33 -12.19 -1.49
N ARG A 2 8.49 -13.09 -0.97
CA ARG A 2 8.23 -14.40 -1.62
C ARG A 2 7.02 -14.36 -2.57
N HIS A 3 6.11 -13.41 -2.37
CA HIS A 3 4.93 -13.18 -3.21
C HIS A 3 4.58 -11.66 -3.27
N PRO A 4 5.30 -10.86 -4.07
CA PRO A 4 5.07 -9.40 -4.14
C PRO A 4 3.68 -9.01 -4.66
N ALA A 5 3.09 -9.83 -5.53
CA ALA A 5 1.73 -9.65 -6.04
C ALA A 5 0.62 -9.68 -4.98
N THR A 6 0.88 -10.13 -3.75
CA THR A 6 -0.14 -10.30 -2.70
C THR A 6 -0.59 -8.97 -2.06
N GLY A 7 0.03 -7.84 -2.41
CA GLY A 7 -0.41 -6.52 -1.95
C GLY A 7 -1.73 -6.05 -2.57
N SER A 8 -2.59 -5.44 -1.75
CA SER A 8 -3.91 -4.93 -2.17
C SER A 8 -3.77 -3.67 -3.02
N GLN A 9 -4.67 -3.48 -3.99
CA GLN A 9 -4.71 -2.34 -4.91
C GLN A 9 -5.75 -1.28 -4.52
N ARG A 10 -6.41 -1.40 -3.36
CA ARG A 10 -7.52 -0.51 -2.95
C ARG A 10 -7.20 0.98 -3.13
N TYR A 11 -6.02 1.41 -2.67
CA TYR A 11 -5.59 2.80 -2.77
C TYR A 11 -5.11 3.19 -4.18
N ALA A 12 -4.68 2.22 -4.99
CA ALA A 12 -4.24 2.48 -6.36
C ALA A 12 -5.37 3.03 -7.22
N HIS A 13 -6.57 2.43 -7.09
CA HIS A 13 -7.77 2.90 -7.78
C HIS A 13 -8.19 4.30 -7.32
N ALA A 14 -8.18 4.55 -6.00
CA ALA A 14 -8.60 5.82 -5.45
C ALA A 14 -7.63 6.97 -5.79
N LEU A 15 -6.34 6.67 -5.95
CA LEU A 15 -5.29 7.67 -6.24
C LEU A 15 -4.89 7.75 -7.72
N ASN A 16 -5.45 6.88 -8.57
CA ASN A 16 -5.10 6.75 -9.98
C ASN A 16 -3.59 6.56 -10.23
N ILE A 17 -2.94 5.71 -9.40
CA ILE A 17 -1.52 5.38 -9.53
C ILE A 17 -1.40 3.92 -9.99
N PRO A 18 -1.15 3.66 -11.29
CA PRO A 18 -1.05 2.31 -11.83
C PRO A 18 0.05 1.50 -11.14
N GLY A 19 -0.24 0.22 -10.85
CA GLY A 19 0.72 -0.71 -10.25
C GLY A 19 1.00 -0.48 -8.77
N LEU A 20 0.42 0.55 -8.15
CA LEU A 20 0.53 0.76 -6.71
C LEU A 20 -0.13 -0.39 -5.95
N ARG A 21 0.59 -0.92 -4.97
CA ARG A 21 0.09 -1.90 -4.02
C ARG A 21 0.34 -1.40 -2.61
N PHE A 22 -0.41 -1.92 -1.66
CA PHE A 22 -0.09 -1.74 -0.25
C PHE A 22 -0.20 -3.03 0.56
N TRP A 23 0.53 -3.05 1.67
CA TRP A 23 0.51 -4.14 2.65
C TRP A 23 0.39 -3.60 4.08
N PRO A 24 -0.61 -4.04 4.87
CA PRO A 24 -0.71 -3.66 6.27
C PRO A 24 0.26 -4.47 7.14
N LEU A 25 0.93 -3.81 8.09
CA LEU A 25 1.71 -4.52 9.12
C LEU A 25 0.76 -5.11 10.16
N THR A 26 0.88 -6.41 10.44
CA THR A 26 -0.10 -7.14 11.29
C THR A 26 -0.14 -6.69 12.74
N ARG A 27 0.93 -6.09 13.26
CA ARG A 27 1.05 -5.65 14.67
C ARG A 27 1.13 -4.13 14.85
N TYR A 28 1.22 -3.39 13.75
CA TYR A 28 1.46 -1.95 13.79
C TYR A 28 0.50 -1.23 12.86
N PRO A 29 0.06 -0.01 13.20
CA PRO A 29 -0.91 0.75 12.40
C PRO A 29 -0.28 1.36 11.14
N TYR A 30 0.69 0.69 10.50
CA TYR A 30 1.38 1.18 9.31
C TYR A 30 1.02 0.38 8.06
N LEU A 31 0.98 1.09 6.95
CA LEU A 31 0.76 0.58 5.61
C LEU A 31 2.03 0.82 4.78
N VAL A 32 2.55 -0.22 4.16
CA VAL A 32 3.69 -0.13 3.24
C VAL A 32 3.14 0.00 1.83
N PHE A 33 3.47 1.08 1.13
CA PHE A 33 3.10 1.32 -0.26
C PHE A 33 4.28 1.04 -1.19
N PHE A 34 4.04 0.23 -2.22
CA PHE A 34 5.09 -0.20 -3.12
C PHE A 34 4.59 -0.46 -4.55
N ILE A 35 5.51 -0.48 -5.50
CA ILE A 35 5.29 -0.96 -6.87
C ILE A 35 6.11 -2.24 -7.07
N GLU A 36 5.50 -3.22 -7.72
CA GLU A 36 6.14 -4.48 -8.10
C GLU A 36 6.97 -4.30 -9.39
N ARG A 37 8.21 -4.80 -9.38
CA ARG A 37 9.11 -4.91 -10.53
C ARG A 37 9.48 -6.37 -10.73
N ASP A 38 10.16 -6.66 -11.83
CA ASP A 38 10.49 -8.03 -12.21
C ASP A 38 11.41 -8.75 -11.18
N ASP A 39 12.33 -8.02 -10.56
CA ASP A 39 13.34 -8.56 -9.63
C ASP A 39 13.26 -7.97 -8.21
N HIS A 40 12.48 -6.90 -8.00
CA HIS A 40 12.37 -6.21 -6.72
C HIS A 40 11.03 -5.51 -6.52
N VAL A 41 10.89 -4.81 -5.39
CA VAL A 41 9.80 -3.87 -5.15
C VAL A 41 10.37 -2.50 -4.82
N ASP A 42 9.77 -1.46 -5.40
CA ASP A 42 10.07 -0.08 -5.05
C ASP A 42 9.18 0.29 -3.85
N VAL A 43 9.76 0.41 -2.65
CA VAL A 43 9.03 0.92 -1.49
C VAL A 43 8.99 2.44 -1.56
N TRP A 44 7.80 3.01 -1.71
CA TRP A 44 7.63 4.45 -1.86
C TRP A 44 7.43 5.14 -0.52
N ARG A 45 6.53 4.60 0.32
CA ARG A 45 6.16 5.20 1.60
C ARG A 45 5.74 4.13 2.61
N VAL A 46 5.98 4.43 3.88
CA VAL A 46 5.39 3.73 5.01
C VAL A 46 4.57 4.75 5.78
N LEU A 47 3.25 4.58 5.81
CA LEU A 47 2.32 5.59 6.34
C LEU A 47 1.49 5.01 7.47
N HIS A 48 1.20 5.80 8.49
CA HIS A 48 0.31 5.43 9.59
C HIS A 48 -1.15 5.46 9.10
N GLY A 49 -1.82 4.31 9.09
CA GLY A 49 -3.14 4.12 8.50
C GLY A 49 -4.27 4.99 9.08
N GLN A 50 -4.11 5.51 10.31
CA GLN A 50 -5.10 6.42 10.91
C GLN A 50 -4.67 7.90 10.93
N ARG A 51 -3.38 8.21 10.75
CA ARG A 51 -2.86 9.58 10.93
C ARG A 51 -2.54 10.23 9.59
N ASP A 52 -2.01 9.43 8.67
CA ASP A 52 -1.52 9.92 7.38
C ASP A 52 -2.51 9.60 6.24
N ILE A 53 -3.46 8.69 6.47
CA ILE A 53 -4.50 8.34 5.50
C ILE A 53 -5.79 9.10 5.84
N PRO A 54 -6.31 9.93 4.93
CA PRO A 54 -7.58 10.62 5.14
C PRO A 54 -8.73 9.64 5.38
N ALA A 55 -9.62 9.95 6.33
CA ALA A 55 -10.70 9.05 6.75
C ALA A 55 -11.62 8.61 5.59
N TRP A 56 -11.86 9.48 4.61
CA TRP A 56 -12.67 9.17 3.42
C TRP A 56 -12.04 8.09 2.53
N LEU A 57 -10.74 7.86 2.65
CA LEU A 57 -10.01 6.84 1.91
C LEU A 57 -10.00 5.47 2.65
N VAL A 58 -10.26 5.49 3.96
CA VAL A 58 -10.28 4.30 4.82
C VAL A 58 -11.61 3.55 4.74
N GLY A 59 -12.71 4.17 4.26
CA GLY A 59 -14.03 3.52 4.11
C GLY A 59 -15.03 4.25 3.20
N ASN A 60 -15.63 3.51 2.26
CA ASN A 60 -17.01 3.02 2.37
C ASN A 60 -17.02 1.52 2.02
#